data_AF-A0AAV2QM15-F1
#
_entry.id   AF-A0AAV2QM15-F1
#
_cell.length_a   1.000
_cell.length_b   1.000
_cell.length_c   1.000
_cell.angle_alpha   90.00
_cell.angle_beta   90.00
_cell.angle_gamma   90.00
#
_symmetry.space_group_name_H-M   'P 1'
#
loop_
_entity.id
_entity.type
_entity.pdbx_description
1 polymer ?
#
loop_
_entity_poly.entity_id
_entity_poly.type
_entity_poly.pdbx_seq_one_letter_code
_entity_poly.pdbx_strand_id
1 'polypeptide(L)'
;SNICEEVKLNSKTCIISNTCEEVTINNSDTCSISNVCETVTLNSDTCTISNIYEEVKLNSHTCTISNICEAVTLSNSDTCPIINIYEEVKLNSDTCTISNICEAVTLSNSDKLP
;
A
#
# COMPACT_ATOMS: atom_id res chain seq x y z
N SER A 1 12.88 -10.70 -2.00
CA SER A 1 12.91 -11.84 -1.06
C SER A 1 11.50 -12.26 -0.72
N ASN A 2 11.26 -13.52 -0.36
CA ASN A 2 9.97 -13.93 0.20
C ASN A 2 10.08 -13.87 1.72
N ILE A 3 9.07 -13.32 2.39
CA ILE A 3 8.96 -13.32 3.85
C ILE A 3 7.77 -14.23 4.19
N CYS A 4 8.07 -15.41 4.72
CA CYS A 4 7.08 -16.44 5.07
C CYS A 4 7.14 -16.76 6.57
N GLU A 5 7.47 -15.76 7.37
CA GLU A 5 7.46 -15.78 8.82
C GLU A 5 7.07 -14.37 9.30
N GLU A 6 6.60 -14.26 10.54
CA GLU A 6 6.32 -12.95 11.11
C GLU A 6 7.63 -12.16 11.25
N VAL A 7 7.72 -10.99 10.62
CA VAL A 7 8.94 -10.16 10.65
C VAL A 7 8.65 -8.69 10.93
N LYS A 8 9.52 -8.09 11.75
CA LYS A 8 9.60 -6.64 11.94
C LYS A 8 10.90 -6.11 11.34
N LEU A 9 10.79 -5.33 10.28
CA LEU A 9 11.92 -4.73 9.57
C LEU A 9 12.06 -3.25 9.94
N ASN A 10 13.29 -2.84 10.22
CA ASN A 10 13.69 -1.43 10.27
C ASN A 10 14.89 -1.28 9.34
N SER A 11 14.63 -0.74 8.15
CA SER A 11 15.62 -0.61 7.10
C SER A 11 15.30 0.58 6.24
N LYS A 12 16.32 1.36 5.89
CA LYS A 12 16.19 2.48 4.94
C LYS A 12 15.65 2.04 3.59
N THR A 13 15.95 0.82 3.17
CA THR A 13 15.48 0.25 1.91
C THR A 13 14.90 -1.14 2.12
N CYS A 14 13.78 -1.41 1.46
CA CYS A 14 13.10 -2.70 1.47
C CYS A 14 12.85 -3.15 0.01
N ILE A 15 13.17 -4.41 -0.31
CA ILE A 15 12.76 -5.03 -1.57
C ILE A 15 12.23 -6.43 -1.27
N ILE A 16 10.91 -6.56 -1.24
CA ILE A 16 10.20 -7.78 -0.91
C ILE A 16 9.46 -8.24 -2.17
N SER A 17 9.61 -9.52 -2.49
CA SER A 17 8.94 -10.15 -3.61
C SER A 17 7.55 -10.60 -3.19
N ASN A 18 7.44 -11.31 -2.07
CA ASN A 18 6.15 -11.78 -1.54
C ASN A 18 6.16 -11.71 -0.01
N THR A 19 5.06 -11.27 0.59
CA THR A 19 4.75 -11.50 2.01
C THR A 19 3.71 -12.61 2.12
N CYS A 20 4.04 -13.68 2.82
CA CYS A 20 3.18 -14.86 3.00
C CYS A 20 2.73 -15.02 4.46
N GLU A 21 3.23 -14.17 5.34
CA GLU A 21 2.92 -14.07 6.77
C GLU A 21 2.90 -12.58 7.13
N GLU A 22 2.52 -12.25 8.37
CA GLU A 22 2.45 -10.86 8.82
C GLU A 22 3.81 -10.15 8.76
N VAL A 23 3.86 -8.98 8.11
CA VAL A 23 5.08 -8.18 8.02
C VAL A 23 4.84 -6.76 8.48
N THR A 24 5.68 -6.29 9.41
CA THR A 24 5.74 -4.87 9.79
C THR A 24 7.05 -4.25 9.30
N ILE A 25 6.98 -3.15 8.56
CA ILE A 25 8.14 -2.38 8.09
C ILE A 25 8.03 -0.96 8.62
N ASN A 26 9.08 -0.49 9.29
CA ASN A 26 9.12 0.83 9.90
C ASN A 26 10.33 1.64 9.42
N ASN A 27 10.15 2.96 9.33
CA ASN A 27 11.22 3.94 9.08
C ASN A 27 12.03 3.64 7.82
N SER A 28 11.34 3.28 6.74
CA SER A 28 11.99 3.03 5.46
C SER A 28 11.95 4.28 4.59
N ASP A 29 13.09 4.68 4.04
CA ASP A 29 13.12 5.76 3.05
C ASP A 29 12.40 5.28 1.77
N THR A 30 12.64 4.03 1.37
CA THR A 30 12.04 3.42 0.18
C THR A 30 11.71 1.95 0.38
N CYS A 31 10.49 1.54 0.02
CA CYS A 31 10.08 0.15 0.13
C CYS A 31 9.31 -0.30 -1.11
N SER A 32 9.71 -1.43 -1.69
CA SER A 32 9.03 -2.05 -2.80
C SER A 32 8.59 -3.47 -2.45
N ILE A 33 7.30 -3.76 -2.63
CA ILE A 33 6.70 -5.07 -2.41
C ILE A 33 6.01 -5.52 -3.69
N SER A 34 6.36 -6.68 -4.25
CA SER A 34 5.68 -7.15 -5.47
C SER A 34 4.29 -7.70 -5.14
N ASN A 35 4.17 -8.64 -4.21
CA ASN A 35 2.88 -9.19 -3.81
C ASN A 35 2.73 -9.19 -2.29
N VAL A 36 1.59 -8.72 -1.82
CA VAL A 36 1.15 -8.85 -0.44
C VAL A 36 0.09 -9.95 -0.40
N CYS A 37 0.47 -11.13 0.11
CA CYS A 37 -0.44 -12.27 0.24
C CYS A 37 -0.88 -12.52 1.69
N GLU A 38 -0.44 -11.67 2.62
CA GLU A 38 -0.84 -11.66 4.02
C GLU A 38 -0.71 -10.24 4.58
N THR A 39 -1.21 -10.02 5.80
CA THR A 39 -1.29 -8.70 6.42
C THR A 39 0.06 -7.95 6.44
N VAL A 40 0.09 -6.71 5.93
CA VAL A 40 1.27 -5.84 5.99
C VAL A 40 0.96 -4.50 6.65
N THR A 41 1.82 -4.11 7.59
CA THR A 41 1.87 -2.73 8.10
C THR A 41 3.17 -2.07 7.64
N LEU A 42 3.06 -0.98 6.87
CA LEU A 42 4.22 -0.29 6.27
C LEU A 42 4.21 1.20 6.62
N ASN A 43 5.34 1.67 7.16
CA ASN A 43 5.66 3.08 7.33
C ASN A 43 6.94 3.41 6.55
N SER A 44 6.80 4.23 5.49
CA SER A 44 7.91 4.62 4.63
C SER A 44 7.72 5.97 3.95
N ASP A 45 8.79 6.69 3.64
CA ASP A 45 8.66 7.94 2.86
C ASP A 45 8.12 7.65 1.46
N THR A 46 8.68 6.65 0.77
CA THR A 46 8.21 6.21 -0.55
C THR A 46 7.93 4.70 -0.58
N CYS A 47 6.79 4.34 -1.15
CA CYS A 47 6.28 2.98 -1.23
C CYS A 47 5.86 2.62 -2.66
N THR A 48 6.16 1.40 -3.09
CA THR A 48 5.58 0.82 -4.31
C THR A 48 5.09 -0.60 -4.04
N ILE A 49 3.81 -0.86 -4.31
CA ILE A 49 3.21 -2.19 -4.16
C ILE A 49 2.58 -2.61 -5.48
N SER A 50 2.94 -3.78 -6.02
CA SER A 50 2.34 -4.21 -7.30
C SER A 50 0.96 -4.83 -7.09
N ASN A 51 0.83 -5.83 -6.22
CA ASN A 51 -0.45 -6.49 -5.97
C ASN A 51 -0.70 -6.65 -4.47
N ILE A 52 -1.91 -6.33 -4.06
CA ILE A 52 -2.40 -6.53 -2.70
C ILE A 52 -3.53 -7.54 -2.76
N TYR A 53 -3.32 -8.71 -2.16
CA TYR A 53 -4.32 -9.78 -2.06
C TYR A 53 -4.91 -9.92 -0.65
N GLU A 54 -4.31 -9.25 0.34
CA GLU A 54 -4.73 -9.27 1.75
C GLU A 54 -4.57 -7.88 2.37
N GLU A 55 -4.98 -7.71 3.64
CA GLU A 55 -5.03 -6.40 4.28
C GLU A 55 -3.68 -5.65 4.29
N VAL A 56 -3.69 -4.38 3.85
CA VAL A 56 -2.54 -3.47 3.99
C VAL A 56 -2.91 -2.21 4.76
N LYS A 57 -2.12 -1.92 5.79
CA LYS A 57 -2.08 -0.63 6.48
C LYS A 57 -0.83 0.14 6.08
N LEU A 58 -1.00 1.26 5.40
CA LEU A 58 0.09 2.04 4.84
C LEU A 58 0.10 3.48 5.38
N ASN A 59 1.26 3.94 5.81
CA ASN A 59 1.57 5.34 6.03
C ASN A 59 2.78 5.72 5.16
N SER A 60 2.57 6.58 4.18
CA SER A 60 3.64 6.97 3.27
C SER A 60 3.38 8.30 2.58
N HIS A 61 4.40 9.18 2.52
CA HIS A 61 4.31 10.44 1.79
C HIS A 61 4.01 10.23 0.31
N THR A 62 4.61 9.20 -0.31
CA THR A 62 4.35 8.86 -1.71
C THR A 62 4.17 7.36 -1.86
N CYS A 63 3.01 6.95 -2.38
CA CYS A 63 2.71 5.56 -2.63
C CYS A 63 2.32 5.32 -4.08
N THR A 64 2.69 4.19 -4.66
CA THR A 64 2.10 3.71 -5.92
C THR A 64 1.62 2.29 -5.75
N ILE A 65 0.35 2.03 -6.13
CA ILE A 65 -0.25 0.70 -6.05
C ILE A 65 -0.80 0.30 -7.42
N SER A 66 -0.43 -0.88 -7.94
CA SER A 66 -1.01 -1.32 -9.22
C SER A 66 -2.37 -1.98 -9.02
N ASN A 67 -2.48 -3.02 -8.21
CA ASN A 67 -3.74 -3.75 -8.02
C ASN A 67 -4.06 -3.94 -6.54
N ILE A 68 -5.31 -3.66 -6.19
CA ILE A 68 -5.87 -3.91 -4.87
C ILE A 68 -7.02 -4.90 -5.03
N CYS A 69 -6.81 -6.12 -4.56
CA CYS A 69 -7.80 -7.20 -4.59
C CYS A 69 -8.54 -7.38 -3.27
N GLU A 70 -8.05 -6.79 -2.18
CA GLU A 70 -8.61 -6.88 -0.83
C GLU A 70 -8.47 -5.52 -0.12
N ALA A 71 -8.88 -5.41 1.15
CA ALA A 71 -8.92 -4.15 1.88
C ALA A 71 -7.56 -3.45 2.02
N VAL A 72 -7.56 -2.14 1.73
CA VAL A 72 -6.39 -1.25 1.95
C VAL A 72 -6.79 -0.03 2.75
N THR A 73 -5.98 0.30 3.75
CA THR A 73 -6.06 1.56 4.48
C THR A 73 -4.77 2.35 4.28
N LEU A 74 -4.87 3.46 3.54
CA LEU A 74 -3.77 4.41 3.36
C LEU A 74 -3.99 5.67 4.21
N SER A 75 -2.96 6.09 4.93
CA SER A 75 -2.95 7.29 5.74
C SER A 75 -1.80 8.24 5.38
N ASN A 76 -2.08 9.54 5.39
CA ASN A 76 -1.10 10.63 5.32
C ASN A 76 -0.18 10.55 4.08
N SER A 77 -0.77 10.45 2.90
CA SER A 77 -0.03 10.46 1.65
C SER A 77 -0.21 11.73 0.85
N ASP A 78 0.86 12.38 0.45
CA ASP A 78 0.78 13.53 -0.45
C ASP A 78 0.27 13.08 -1.82
N THR A 79 0.76 11.92 -2.30
CA THR A 79 0.38 11.37 -3.61
C THR A 79 0.23 9.86 -3.59
N CYS A 80 -0.88 9.37 -4.13
CA CYS A 80 -1.15 7.94 -4.30
C CYS A 80 -1.88 7.61 -5.62
N PRO A 81 -1.15 7.35 -6.72
CA PRO A 81 -1.70 6.69 -7.89
C PRO A 81 -2.02 5.21 -7.61
N ILE A 82 -3.23 4.80 -8.03
CA ILE A 82 -3.72 3.42 -8.00
C ILE A 82 -4.25 3.04 -9.38
N ILE A 83 -3.87 1.87 -9.90
CA ILE A 83 -4.38 1.43 -11.22
C ILE A 83 -5.75 0.77 -11.07
N ASN A 84 -5.86 -0.33 -10.34
CA ASN A 84 -7.10 -1.10 -10.21
C ASN A 84 -7.46 -1.37 -8.74
N ILE A 85 -8.74 -1.20 -8.43
CA ILE A 85 -9.34 -1.54 -7.13
C ILE A 85 -10.51 -2.49 -7.36
N TYR A 86 -10.46 -3.66 -6.73
CA TYR A 86 -11.49 -4.69 -6.84
C TYR A 86 -12.39 -4.81 -5.60
N GLU A 87 -11.94 -4.34 -4.44
CA GLU A 87 -12.64 -4.43 -3.14
C GLU A 87 -12.66 -3.07 -2.41
N GLU A 88 -13.25 -2.99 -1.21
CA GLU A 88 -13.32 -1.76 -0.42
C GLU A 88 -11.94 -1.19 -0.06
N VAL A 89 -11.73 0.10 -0.37
CA VAL A 89 -10.48 0.81 -0.03
C VAL A 89 -10.75 2.13 0.67
N LYS A 90 -9.97 2.43 1.71
CA LYS A 90 -9.97 3.70 2.44
C LYS A 90 -8.66 4.44 2.22
N LEU A 91 -8.72 5.61 1.59
CA LEU A 91 -7.54 6.42 1.31
C LEU A 91 -7.66 7.79 1.96
N ASN A 92 -6.60 8.18 2.65
CA ASN A 92 -6.36 9.54 3.09
C ASN A 92 -5.09 10.04 2.41
N SER A 93 -5.30 10.80 1.33
CA SER A 93 -4.22 11.35 0.51
C SER A 93 -4.63 12.68 -0.12
N ASP A 94 -3.71 13.64 -0.15
CA ASP A 94 -3.94 14.97 -0.73
C ASP A 94 -4.24 14.86 -2.24
N THR A 95 -3.52 13.98 -2.94
CA THR A 95 -3.73 13.69 -4.36
C THR A 95 -3.78 12.19 -4.61
N CYS A 96 -4.96 11.66 -4.91
CA CYS A 96 -5.15 10.28 -5.33
C CYS A 96 -5.73 10.20 -6.75
N THR A 97 -5.12 9.37 -7.60
CA THR A 97 -5.65 9.09 -8.94
C THR A 97 -5.91 7.61 -9.08
N ILE A 98 -7.13 7.23 -9.45
CA ILE A 98 -7.53 5.83 -9.60
C ILE A 98 -8.00 5.59 -11.03
N SER A 99 -7.46 4.56 -11.70
CA SER A 99 -7.83 4.30 -13.10
C SER A 99 -9.11 3.46 -13.23
N ASN A 100 -9.23 2.38 -12.45
CA ASN A 100 -10.40 1.51 -12.46
C ASN A 100 -10.82 1.15 -11.03
N ILE A 101 -12.13 1.18 -10.81
CA ILE A 101 -12.75 0.84 -9.55
C ILE A 101 -13.90 -0.12 -9.86
N CYS A 102 -13.86 -1.33 -9.30
CA CYS A 102 -14.96 -2.28 -9.37
C CYS A 102 -15.92 -2.14 -8.17
N GLU A 103 -15.42 -1.76 -7.01
CA GLU A 103 -16.18 -1.63 -5.76
C GLU A 103 -16.15 -0.21 -5.17
N ALA A 104 -16.34 -0.05 -3.85
CA ALA A 104 -16.39 1.27 -3.22
C ALA A 104 -14.98 1.77 -2.83
N VAL A 105 -14.73 3.06 -3.08
CA VAL A 105 -13.55 3.75 -2.57
C VAL A 105 -14.00 4.92 -1.70
N THR A 106 -13.49 4.96 -0.47
CA THR A 106 -13.65 6.11 0.42
C THR A 106 -12.39 6.94 0.38
N LEU A 107 -12.50 8.18 -0.11
CA LEU A 107 -11.43 9.17 -0.07
C LEU A 107 -11.69 10.18 1.05
N SER A 108 -10.63 10.54 1.74
CA SER A 108 -10.59 11.63 2.71
C SER A 108 -9.39 12.52 2.40
N ASN A 109 -9.58 13.85 2.50
CA ASN A 109 -8.57 14.88 2.19
C ASN A 109 -8.06 14.95 0.73
N SER A 110 -8.68 14.23 -0.22
CA SER A 110 -8.25 14.29 -1.63
C SER A 110 -8.95 15.41 -2.38
N ASP A 111 -8.18 16.36 -2.89
CA ASP A 111 -8.70 17.56 -3.57
C ASP A 111 -9.18 17.29 -5.01
N LYS A 112 -9.00 16.09 -5.58
CA LYS A 112 -9.50 15.77 -6.93
C LYS A 112 -9.87 14.30 -7.12
N LEU A 113 -11.15 14.04 -7.37
CA LEU A 113 -11.57 12.96 -8.27
C LEU A 113 -11.54 13.52 -9.71
N PRO A 114 -11.02 12.81 -10.73
CA PRO A 114 -11.40 13.09 -12.10
C PRO A 114 -12.90 12.86 -12.34
#